data_AF-A0A7C3RB92-F1
#
_entry.id   AF-A0A7C3RB92-F1
#
_cell.length_a   1.000
_cell.length_b   1.000
_cell.length_c   1.000
_cell.angle_alpha   90.00
_cell.angle_beta   90.00
_cell.angle_gamma   90.00
#
_symmetry.space_group_name_H-M   'P 1'
#
loop_
_entity.id
_entity.type
_entity.pdbx_description
1 polymer ?
#
loop_
_entity_poly.entity_id
_entity_poly.type
_entity_poly.pdbx_seq_one_letter_code
_entity_poly.pdbx_strand_id
1 'polypeptide(L)'
;MKKKILFLLVSLFFLSIFSQKKVLATEKIEIYFFWGQGCPHCAKEKPFLEELKQKYPQLEIKEFEVYYSQENRELFQKIAQAYNTQPEGVPMTFIGKNFIVGFGSKETTGKEIENLIQKCLQTSCPSPAEILAVGGIDKWEEKPQRKTEICIHYFVKDKCPQCQNLESFLKEVAKKHQIDFKVYNVSESEEDLKLYQKLQEFYGISFSGFPMVFLGDTYLIGDQSIRENIEKVILRCQKEGCPCPVDEIKQTLKQIPKPSTFIPEEKKEFKISFFGKEIKISSQSSLFFLGIILGLADGINPCMFSVLLFLLTYLLAIGSKNRAIKVGLVFTFGVFVVYFLF
;
A
#
# COMPACT_ATOMS: atom_id res chain seq x y z
N MET A 1 28.79 39.46 -9.12
CA MET A 1 28.41 38.51 -10.20
C MET A 1 28.31 37.06 -9.71
N LYS A 2 29.29 36.52 -8.96
CA LYS A 2 29.29 35.12 -8.46
C LYS A 2 28.04 34.72 -7.63
N LYS A 3 27.51 35.61 -6.78
CA LYS A 3 26.29 35.34 -5.98
C LYS A 3 25.01 35.20 -6.80
N LYS A 4 24.89 35.92 -7.93
CA LYS A 4 23.71 35.81 -8.83
C LYS A 4 23.76 34.52 -9.65
N ILE A 5 24.95 34.07 -10.04
CA ILE A 5 25.16 32.79 -10.75
C ILE A 5 24.86 31.60 -9.83
N LEU A 6 25.28 31.66 -8.56
CA LEU A 6 24.97 30.62 -7.58
C LEU A 6 23.46 30.50 -7.32
N PHE A 7 22.75 31.63 -7.23
CA PHE A 7 21.30 31.64 -7.05
C PHE A 7 20.55 31.07 -8.27
N LEU A 8 21.06 31.35 -9.48
CA LEU A 8 20.50 30.81 -10.73
C LEU A 8 20.72 29.30 -10.86
N LEU A 9 21.90 28.80 -10.48
CA LEU A 9 22.22 27.37 -10.49
C LEU A 9 21.42 26.59 -9.43
N VAL A 10 21.23 27.15 -8.23
CA VAL A 10 20.40 26.53 -7.18
C VAL A 10 18.91 26.54 -7.57
N SER A 11 18.43 27.59 -8.22
CA SER A 11 17.06 27.66 -8.76
C SER A 11 16.82 26.67 -9.90
N LEU A 12 17.77 26.51 -10.83
CA LEU A 12 17.71 25.49 -11.90
C LEU A 12 17.77 24.06 -11.35
N PHE A 13 18.55 23.84 -10.29
CA PHE A 13 18.61 22.54 -9.60
C PHE A 13 17.28 22.24 -8.88
N PHE A 14 16.67 23.23 -8.21
CA PHE A 14 15.36 23.07 -7.57
C PHE A 14 14.21 22.84 -8.58
N LEU A 15 14.26 23.46 -9.77
CA LEU A 15 13.27 23.21 -10.83
C LEU A 15 13.38 21.80 -11.42
N SER A 16 14.57 21.19 -11.47
CA SER A 16 14.75 19.84 -12.02
C SER A 16 14.26 18.72 -11.08
N ILE A 17 14.14 18.99 -9.78
CA ILE A 17 13.65 18.01 -8.78
C ILE A 17 12.12 17.88 -8.83
N PHE A 18 11.40 18.91 -9.31
CA PHE A 18 9.94 18.93 -9.34
C PHE A 18 9.28 18.25 -10.57
N SER A 19 10.05 17.70 -11.51
CA SER A 19 9.53 16.97 -12.68
C SER A 19 9.50 15.44 -12.50
N GLN A 20 9.21 14.93 -11.31
CA GLN A 20 8.79 13.53 -11.21
C GLN A 20 7.34 13.41 -11.67
N LYS A 21 7.13 13.10 -12.95
CA LYS A 21 5.84 12.59 -13.42
C LYS A 21 5.54 11.34 -12.60
N LYS A 22 4.49 11.38 -11.78
CA LYS A 22 3.91 10.18 -11.17
C LYS A 22 3.51 9.26 -12.32
N VAL A 23 4.26 8.19 -12.53
CA VAL A 23 3.85 7.09 -13.40
C VAL A 23 2.67 6.44 -12.69
N LEU A 24 1.47 6.67 -13.20
CA LEU A 24 0.29 5.93 -12.77
C LEU A 24 0.57 4.46 -13.10
N ALA A 25 0.61 3.60 -12.09
CA ALA A 25 0.73 2.16 -12.30
C ALA A 25 -0.52 1.70 -13.05
N THR A 26 -0.43 1.65 -14.37
CA THR A 26 -1.51 1.19 -15.24
C THR A 26 -1.62 -0.32 -15.07
N GLU A 27 -2.77 -0.81 -14.60
CA GLU A 27 -3.03 -2.26 -14.52
C GLU A 27 -2.86 -2.86 -15.92
N LYS A 28 -1.89 -3.78 -16.05
CA LYS A 28 -1.62 -4.48 -17.30
C LYS A 28 -2.66 -5.57 -17.52
N ILE A 29 -3.12 -5.73 -18.76
CA ILE A 29 -3.97 -6.84 -19.17
C ILE A 29 -3.08 -7.88 -19.84
N GLU A 30 -2.98 -9.05 -19.26
CA GLU A 30 -2.26 -10.18 -19.86
C GLU A 30 -3.25 -11.15 -20.54
N ILE A 31 -2.99 -11.50 -21.80
CA ILE A 31 -3.75 -12.50 -22.56
C ILE A 31 -2.80 -13.60 -23.06
N TYR A 32 -3.32 -14.83 -23.19
CA TYR A 32 -2.56 -15.97 -23.69
C TYR A 32 -3.06 -16.35 -25.09
N PHE A 33 -2.14 -16.43 -26.06
CA PHE A 33 -2.40 -16.80 -27.44
C PHE A 33 -1.64 -18.09 -27.77
N PHE A 34 -2.37 -19.19 -27.92
CA PHE A 34 -1.81 -20.47 -28.35
C PHE A 34 -1.93 -20.61 -29.87
N TRP A 35 -0.82 -20.94 -30.53
CA TRP A 35 -0.71 -21.00 -31.98
C TRP A 35 0.13 -22.18 -32.46
N GLY A 36 0.03 -22.52 -33.75
CA GLY A 36 0.82 -23.59 -34.36
C GLY A 36 1.62 -23.10 -35.57
N GLN A 37 2.85 -23.56 -35.75
CA GLN A 37 3.62 -23.26 -36.96
C GLN A 37 2.96 -23.91 -38.19
N GLY A 38 2.68 -23.09 -39.21
CA GLY A 38 1.93 -23.51 -40.41
C GLY A 38 0.41 -23.32 -40.32
N CYS A 39 -0.11 -22.84 -39.19
CA CYS A 39 -1.54 -22.55 -38.99
C CYS A 39 -1.99 -21.28 -39.76
N PRO A 40 -2.87 -21.39 -40.78
CA PRO A 40 -3.28 -20.24 -41.60
C PRO A 40 -4.07 -19.18 -40.83
N HIS A 41 -4.89 -19.60 -39.86
CA HIS A 41 -5.68 -18.69 -39.03
C HIS A 41 -4.79 -17.94 -38.03
N CYS A 42 -3.79 -18.62 -37.45
CA CYS A 42 -2.82 -18.01 -36.56
C CYS A 42 -1.99 -16.93 -37.28
N ALA A 43 -1.63 -17.16 -38.55
CA ALA A 43 -0.93 -16.19 -39.38
C ALA A 43 -1.75 -14.91 -39.64
N LYS A 44 -3.08 -14.97 -39.55
CA LYS A 44 -3.98 -13.82 -39.65
C LYS A 44 -4.20 -13.12 -38.31
N GLU A 45 -4.26 -13.88 -37.22
CA GLU A 45 -4.50 -13.34 -35.87
C GLU A 45 -3.27 -12.60 -35.33
N LYS A 46 -2.06 -13.14 -35.51
CA LYS A 46 -0.81 -12.51 -35.06
C LYS A 46 -0.67 -11.02 -35.43
N PRO A 47 -0.76 -10.62 -36.72
CA PRO A 47 -0.64 -9.20 -37.09
C PRO A 47 -1.78 -8.35 -36.50
N PHE A 48 -2.98 -8.90 -36.35
CA PHE A 48 -4.08 -8.22 -35.69
C PHE A 48 -3.80 -7.98 -34.20
N LEU A 49 -3.26 -8.97 -33.49
CA LEU A 49 -2.85 -8.84 -32.09
C LEU A 49 -1.72 -7.81 -31.90
N GLU A 50 -0.78 -7.71 -32.85
CA GLU A 50 0.25 -6.65 -32.84
C GLU A 50 -0.34 -5.24 -33.04
N GLU A 51 -1.34 -5.09 -33.91
CA GLU A 51 -2.09 -3.83 -34.04
C GLU A 51 -2.81 -3.47 -32.73
N LEU A 52 -3.37 -4.46 -32.02
CA LEU A 52 -4.00 -4.25 -30.72
C LEU A 52 -3.00 -3.85 -29.64
N LYS A 53 -1.79 -4.43 -29.60
CA LYS A 53 -0.72 -4.00 -28.68
C LYS A 53 -0.37 -2.52 -28.87
N GLN A 54 -0.32 -2.06 -30.12
CA GLN A 54 -0.05 -0.65 -30.43
C GLN A 54 -1.23 0.26 -30.00
N LYS A 55 -2.46 -0.20 -30.21
CA LYS A 55 -3.68 0.52 -29.83
C LYS A 55 -3.90 0.58 -28.31
N TYR A 56 -3.50 -0.46 -27.59
CA TYR A 56 -3.67 -0.60 -26.14
C TYR A 56 -2.30 -0.88 -25.47
N PRO A 57 -1.53 0.15 -25.08
CA PRO A 57 -0.16 -0.02 -24.52
C PRO A 57 -0.07 -0.82 -23.21
N GLN A 58 -1.21 -1.03 -22.58
CA GLN A 58 -1.44 -1.76 -21.33
C GLN A 58 -1.76 -3.25 -21.59
N LEU A 59 -1.89 -3.66 -22.86
CA LEU A 59 -2.09 -5.05 -23.28
C LEU A 59 -0.74 -5.77 -23.43
N GLU A 60 -0.61 -6.87 -22.73
CA GLU A 60 0.49 -7.82 -22.82
C GLU A 60 -0.04 -9.13 -23.41
N ILE A 61 0.59 -9.60 -24.49
CA ILE A 61 0.17 -10.84 -25.18
C ILE A 61 1.32 -11.84 -25.03
N LYS A 62 1.03 -12.97 -24.38
CA LYS A 62 1.94 -14.11 -24.28
C LYS A 62 1.59 -15.10 -25.38
N GLU A 63 2.55 -15.35 -26.27
CA GLU A 63 2.36 -16.24 -27.41
C GLU A 63 3.04 -17.59 -27.18
N PHE A 64 2.32 -18.68 -27.42
CA PHE A 64 2.79 -20.05 -27.16
C PHE A 64 2.60 -20.93 -28.39
N GLU A 65 3.71 -21.34 -29.01
CA GLU A 65 3.70 -22.29 -30.13
C GLU A 65 3.50 -23.71 -29.60
N VAL A 66 2.51 -24.47 -30.10
CA VAL A 66 2.15 -25.79 -29.52
C VAL A 66 2.45 -26.99 -30.43
N TYR A 67 2.79 -26.84 -31.71
CA TYR A 67 3.08 -28.01 -32.56
C TYR A 67 4.48 -28.59 -32.30
N TYR A 68 5.45 -27.75 -31.97
CA TYR A 68 6.85 -28.15 -31.80
C TYR A 68 7.37 -27.95 -30.38
N SER A 69 6.63 -27.30 -29.49
CA SER A 69 6.98 -27.21 -28.06
C SER A 69 6.10 -28.11 -27.18
N GLN A 70 6.72 -29.11 -26.55
CA GLN A 70 6.06 -29.98 -25.58
C GLN A 70 5.62 -29.21 -24.34
N GLU A 71 6.46 -28.32 -23.83
CA GLU A 71 6.16 -27.48 -22.67
C GLU A 71 4.92 -26.60 -22.90
N ASN A 72 4.83 -25.97 -24.08
CA ASN A 72 3.67 -25.14 -24.41
C ASN A 72 2.40 -25.96 -24.62
N ARG A 73 2.50 -27.20 -25.11
CA ARG A 73 1.34 -28.10 -25.16
C ARG A 73 0.82 -28.44 -23.76
N GLU A 74 1.73 -28.73 -22.83
CA GLU A 74 1.36 -28.99 -21.44
C GLU A 74 0.75 -27.75 -20.78
N LEU A 75 1.29 -26.56 -21.05
CA LEU A 75 0.68 -25.31 -20.60
C LEU A 75 -0.71 -25.11 -21.22
N PHE A 76 -0.87 -25.38 -22.52
CA PHE A 76 -2.15 -25.25 -23.21
C PHE A 76 -3.21 -26.16 -22.59
N GLN A 77 -2.86 -27.41 -22.29
CA GLN A 77 -3.72 -28.35 -21.58
C GLN A 77 -4.12 -27.84 -20.20
N LYS A 78 -3.16 -27.36 -19.40
CA LYS A 78 -3.42 -26.83 -18.05
C LYS A 78 -4.34 -25.60 -18.08
N ILE A 79 -4.08 -24.66 -18.99
CA ILE A 79 -4.90 -23.46 -19.15
C ILE A 79 -6.30 -23.82 -19.62
N ALA A 80 -6.45 -24.66 -20.65
CA ALA A 80 -7.76 -25.11 -21.12
C ALA A 80 -8.57 -25.77 -19.98
N GLN A 81 -7.94 -26.67 -19.20
CA GLN A 81 -8.57 -27.29 -18.04
C GLN A 81 -8.97 -26.27 -16.97
N ALA A 82 -8.14 -25.26 -16.70
CA ALA A 82 -8.46 -24.21 -15.75
C ALA A 82 -9.68 -23.38 -16.18
N TYR A 83 -10.00 -23.33 -17.48
CA TYR A 83 -11.20 -22.67 -18.02
C TYR A 83 -12.36 -23.64 -18.26
N ASN A 84 -12.31 -24.86 -17.71
CA ASN A 84 -13.31 -25.91 -17.92
C ASN A 84 -13.54 -26.28 -19.39
N THR A 85 -12.49 -26.18 -20.20
CA THR A 85 -12.50 -26.53 -21.63
C THR A 85 -11.35 -27.50 -21.95
N GLN A 86 -11.22 -27.86 -23.23
CA GLN A 86 -10.13 -28.69 -23.76
C GLN A 86 -9.44 -27.97 -24.92
N PRO A 87 -8.20 -28.35 -25.27
CA PRO A 87 -7.55 -27.85 -26.49
C PRO A 87 -8.31 -28.27 -27.76
N GLU A 88 -9.14 -27.39 -28.31
CA GLU A 88 -9.95 -27.67 -29.52
C GLU A 88 -9.20 -27.41 -30.84
N GLY A 89 -8.01 -26.81 -30.76
CA GLY A 89 -7.20 -26.45 -31.91
C GLY A 89 -6.53 -25.09 -31.74
N VAL A 90 -5.85 -24.64 -32.79
CA VAL A 90 -5.21 -23.32 -32.83
C VAL A 90 -5.70 -22.50 -34.02
N PRO A 91 -5.78 -21.17 -33.91
CA PRO A 91 -5.44 -20.39 -32.72
C PRO A 91 -6.48 -20.52 -31.60
N MET A 92 -6.06 -20.37 -30.35
CA MET A 92 -6.96 -20.27 -29.20
C MET A 92 -6.44 -19.19 -28.25
N THR A 93 -7.31 -18.23 -27.93
CA THR A 93 -6.93 -17.00 -27.22
C THR A 93 -7.73 -16.85 -25.94
N PHE A 94 -7.05 -16.73 -24.80
CA PHE A 94 -7.64 -16.61 -23.46
C PHE A 94 -7.54 -15.17 -22.97
N ILE A 95 -8.69 -14.57 -22.63
CA ILE A 95 -8.82 -13.15 -22.27
C ILE A 95 -9.78 -13.02 -21.08
N GLY A 96 -9.24 -12.63 -19.93
CA GLY A 96 -10.04 -12.52 -18.71
C GLY A 96 -10.64 -13.88 -18.33
N LYS A 97 -11.96 -13.89 -18.13
CA LYS A 97 -12.74 -15.11 -17.85
C LYS A 97 -13.20 -15.87 -19.10
N ASN A 98 -12.87 -15.40 -20.30
CA ASN A 98 -13.35 -15.95 -21.56
C ASN A 98 -12.19 -16.51 -22.38
N PHE A 99 -12.53 -17.31 -23.38
CA PHE A 99 -11.62 -17.78 -24.41
C PHE A 99 -12.32 -17.78 -25.76
N ILE A 100 -11.52 -17.74 -26.83
CA ILE A 100 -11.97 -17.73 -28.22
C ILE A 100 -11.21 -18.83 -28.96
N VAL A 101 -11.93 -19.60 -29.78
CA VAL A 101 -11.37 -20.67 -30.63
C VAL A 101 -11.42 -20.24 -32.09
N GLY A 102 -10.26 -20.28 -32.75
CA GLY A 102 -10.09 -19.90 -34.15
C GLY A 102 -10.04 -18.39 -34.38
N PHE A 103 -9.77 -18.01 -35.62
CA PHE A 103 -9.78 -16.61 -36.06
C PHE A 103 -10.25 -16.47 -37.50
N GLY A 104 -11.40 -15.81 -37.70
CA GLY A 104 -11.95 -15.54 -39.02
C GLY A 104 -11.31 -14.34 -39.71
N SER A 105 -11.63 -13.15 -39.22
CA SER A 105 -11.13 -11.85 -39.68
C SER A 105 -11.18 -10.79 -38.58
N LYS A 106 -10.61 -9.60 -38.83
CA LYS A 106 -10.65 -8.46 -37.91
C LYS A 106 -12.09 -8.02 -37.60
N GLU A 107 -12.99 -8.13 -38.57
CA GLU A 107 -14.39 -7.68 -38.50
C GLU A 107 -15.31 -8.69 -37.79
N THR A 108 -14.86 -9.93 -37.64
CA THR A 108 -15.62 -11.03 -37.03
C THR A 108 -15.03 -11.38 -35.66
N THR A 109 -14.21 -12.43 -35.58
CA THR A 109 -13.56 -12.87 -34.34
C THR A 109 -12.64 -11.80 -33.76
N GLY A 110 -11.98 -11.01 -34.60
CA GLY A 110 -11.14 -9.90 -34.14
C GLY A 110 -11.93 -8.86 -33.34
N LYS A 111 -13.16 -8.54 -33.75
CA LYS A 111 -14.03 -7.63 -33.02
C LYS A 111 -14.44 -8.19 -31.66
N GLU A 112 -14.63 -9.50 -31.56
CA GLU A 112 -14.90 -10.18 -30.30
C GLU A 112 -13.70 -10.11 -29.35
N ILE A 113 -12.50 -10.43 -29.84
CA ILE A 113 -11.23 -10.28 -29.11
C ILE A 113 -11.08 -8.85 -28.57
N GLU A 114 -11.27 -7.85 -29.43
CA GLU A 114 -11.13 -6.44 -29.04
C GLU A 114 -12.17 -6.03 -28.01
N ASN A 115 -13.43 -6.47 -28.14
CA ASN A 115 -14.48 -6.20 -27.16
C ASN A 115 -14.15 -6.79 -25.78
N LEU A 116 -13.59 -8.01 -25.73
CA LEU A 116 -13.16 -8.63 -24.47
C LEU A 116 -12.02 -7.83 -23.82
N ILE A 117 -11.05 -7.38 -24.61
CA ILE A 117 -9.96 -6.53 -24.13
C ILE A 117 -10.51 -5.21 -23.58
N GLN A 118 -11.41 -4.54 -24.31
CA GLN A 118 -12.05 -3.30 -23.86
C GLN A 118 -12.85 -3.50 -22.57
N LYS A 119 -13.56 -4.62 -22.43
CA LYS A 119 -14.26 -4.96 -21.18
C LYS A 119 -13.27 -5.11 -20.02
N CYS A 120 -12.17 -5.81 -20.23
CA CYS A 120 -11.11 -5.97 -19.23
C CYS A 120 -10.44 -4.65 -18.85
N LEU A 121 -10.33 -3.71 -19.78
CA LEU A 121 -9.83 -2.35 -19.50
C LEU A 121 -10.75 -1.54 -18.60
N GLN A 122 -12.05 -1.83 -18.59
CA GLN A 122 -13.04 -1.11 -17.80
C GLN A 122 -13.24 -1.71 -16.42
N THR A 123 -13.28 -3.05 -16.32
CA THR A 123 -13.69 -3.73 -15.08
C THR A 123 -12.57 -4.43 -14.32
N SER A 124 -11.33 -4.38 -14.84
CA SER A 124 -10.20 -5.24 -14.44
C SER A 124 -10.52 -6.73 -14.66
N CYS A 125 -9.54 -7.52 -15.09
CA CYS A 125 -9.73 -8.94 -15.41
C CYS A 125 -8.61 -9.79 -14.83
N PRO A 126 -8.88 -11.05 -14.46
CA PRO A 126 -7.82 -12.01 -14.20
C PRO A 126 -6.97 -12.26 -15.45
N SER A 127 -5.68 -12.46 -15.26
CA SER A 127 -4.83 -13.12 -16.24
C SER A 127 -5.09 -14.64 -16.29
N PRO A 128 -4.83 -15.30 -17.42
CA PRO A 128 -4.86 -16.77 -17.49
C PRO A 128 -3.93 -17.44 -16.47
N ALA A 129 -2.79 -16.82 -16.15
CA ALA A 129 -1.87 -17.27 -15.11
C ALA A 129 -2.50 -17.23 -13.70
N GLU A 130 -3.22 -16.16 -13.35
CA GLU A 130 -3.95 -16.04 -12.08
C GLU A 130 -5.04 -17.11 -11.96
N ILE A 131 -5.82 -17.33 -13.02
CA ILE A 131 -6.86 -18.38 -13.05
C ILE A 131 -6.27 -19.77 -12.83
N LEU A 132 -5.12 -20.06 -13.46
CA LEU A 132 -4.41 -21.31 -13.23
C LEU A 132 -3.89 -21.42 -11.79
N ALA A 133 -3.36 -20.33 -11.23
CA ALA A 133 -2.80 -20.32 -9.87
C ALA A 133 -3.86 -20.54 -8.78
N VAL A 134 -5.07 -20.01 -8.94
CA VAL A 134 -6.20 -20.27 -8.00
C VAL A 134 -6.84 -21.65 -8.22
N GLY A 135 -6.38 -22.40 -9.22
CA GLY A 135 -6.80 -23.78 -9.48
C GLY A 135 -8.11 -23.90 -10.26
N GLY A 136 -8.43 -22.93 -11.11
CA GLY A 136 -9.55 -22.97 -12.06
C GLY A 136 -10.47 -21.75 -12.01
N ILE A 137 -11.22 -21.52 -13.09
CA ILE A 137 -12.11 -20.38 -13.28
C ILE A 137 -13.27 -20.37 -12.28
N ASP A 138 -13.75 -21.54 -11.85
CA ASP A 138 -14.81 -21.64 -10.84
C ASP A 138 -14.36 -21.22 -9.44
N LYS A 139 -13.04 -21.28 -9.18
CA LYS A 139 -12.43 -20.82 -7.93
C LYS A 139 -11.98 -19.36 -8.01
N TRP A 140 -12.07 -18.75 -9.19
CA TRP A 140 -11.84 -17.33 -9.32
C TRP A 140 -13.03 -16.57 -8.74
N GLU A 141 -12.87 -16.14 -7.50
CA GLU A 141 -13.70 -15.08 -6.93
C GLU A 141 -13.29 -13.78 -7.60
N GLU A 142 -14.27 -13.01 -8.09
CA GLU A 142 -13.98 -11.63 -8.51
C GLU A 142 -13.30 -10.94 -7.34
N LYS A 143 -12.06 -10.46 -7.55
CA LYS A 143 -11.47 -9.44 -6.66
C LYS A 143 -12.62 -8.45 -6.44
N PRO A 144 -13.13 -8.30 -5.20
CA PRO A 144 -14.42 -7.69 -4.98
C PRO A 144 -14.44 -6.38 -5.73
N GLN A 145 -15.27 -6.29 -6.79
CA GLN A 145 -15.55 -5.01 -7.41
C GLN A 145 -16.00 -4.15 -6.26
N ARG A 146 -15.20 -3.13 -5.92
CA ARG A 146 -15.38 -2.30 -4.74
C ARG A 146 -16.67 -1.49 -4.89
N LYS A 147 -17.81 -2.15 -4.75
CA LYS A 147 -18.99 -1.60 -4.10
C LYS A 147 -18.75 -1.72 -2.60
N THR A 148 -17.62 -1.17 -2.19
CA THR A 148 -17.29 -0.99 -0.78
C THR A 148 -18.29 0.03 -0.31
N GLU A 149 -19.22 -0.40 0.53
CA GLU A 149 -20.03 0.53 1.32
C GLU A 149 -19.03 1.48 1.98
N ILE A 150 -18.97 2.71 1.46
CA ILE A 150 -18.07 3.72 2.00
C ILE A 150 -18.59 3.95 3.41
N CYS A 151 -17.69 3.86 4.38
CA CYS A 151 -18.02 4.00 5.78
C CYS A 151 -17.02 4.97 6.43
N ILE A 152 -17.50 5.71 7.43
CA ILE A 152 -16.73 6.62 8.26
C ILE A 152 -16.71 6.05 9.67
N HIS A 153 -15.51 5.77 10.19
CA HIS A 153 -15.31 5.41 11.59
C HIS A 153 -14.70 6.59 12.34
N TYR A 154 -15.49 7.21 13.21
CA TYR A 154 -15.11 8.38 13.99
C TYR A 154 -14.78 7.96 15.43
N PHE A 155 -13.56 8.24 15.87
CA PHE A 155 -13.08 7.94 17.21
C PHE A 155 -12.95 9.21 18.04
N VAL A 156 -13.54 9.17 19.23
CA VAL A 156 -13.53 10.26 20.22
C VAL A 156 -13.04 9.78 21.57
N LYS A 157 -12.68 10.76 22.40
CA LYS A 157 -12.28 10.58 23.80
C LYS A 157 -13.04 11.59 24.66
N ASP A 158 -13.44 11.20 25.87
CA ASP A 158 -14.12 12.07 26.82
C ASP A 158 -13.35 13.37 27.10
N LYS A 159 -14.10 14.41 27.49
CA LYS A 159 -13.56 15.76 27.77
C LYS A 159 -12.79 16.34 26.58
N CYS A 160 -13.28 16.11 25.37
CA CYS A 160 -12.80 16.76 24.16
C CYS A 160 -13.73 17.94 23.78
N PRO A 161 -13.38 19.20 24.12
CA PRO A 161 -14.23 20.37 23.83
C PRO A 161 -14.41 20.59 22.33
N GLN A 162 -13.45 20.15 21.53
CA GLN A 162 -13.47 20.28 20.07
C GLN A 162 -14.30 19.21 19.37
N CYS A 163 -14.71 18.14 20.08
CA CYS A 163 -15.41 17.00 19.46
C CYS A 163 -16.94 17.21 19.36
N GLN A 164 -17.52 18.09 20.18
CA GLN A 164 -18.99 18.21 20.31
C GLN A 164 -19.69 18.70 19.02
N ASN A 165 -19.05 19.58 18.25
CA ASN A 165 -19.60 20.11 17.00
C ASN A 165 -19.14 19.35 15.76
N LEU A 166 -18.14 18.47 15.90
CA LEU A 166 -17.60 17.72 14.78
C LEU A 166 -18.47 16.51 14.43
N GLU A 167 -19.01 15.83 15.45
CA GLU A 167 -19.89 14.69 15.25
C GLU A 167 -21.13 15.06 14.42
N SER A 168 -21.80 16.17 14.76
CA SER A 168 -22.97 16.67 14.03
C SER A 168 -22.63 17.01 12.57
N PHE A 169 -21.47 17.63 12.33
CA PHE A 169 -20.99 17.92 10.98
C PHE A 169 -20.75 16.62 10.18
N LEU A 170 -20.07 15.63 10.77
CA LEU A 170 -19.81 14.36 10.11
C LEU A 170 -21.10 13.57 9.83
N LYS A 171 -22.10 13.63 10.73
CA LYS A 171 -23.43 13.04 10.51
C LYS A 171 -24.13 13.66 9.30
N GLU A 172 -24.10 14.98 9.15
CA GLU A 172 -24.69 15.65 7.99
C GLU A 172 -23.96 15.31 6.68
N VAL A 173 -22.62 15.27 6.72
CA VAL A 173 -21.81 14.84 5.56
C VAL A 173 -22.11 13.40 5.16
N ALA A 174 -22.17 12.49 6.13
CA ALA A 174 -22.49 11.08 5.88
C ALA A 174 -23.89 10.92 5.27
N LYS A 175 -24.89 11.64 5.80
CA LYS A 175 -26.25 11.66 5.26
C LYS A 175 -26.31 12.21 3.84
N LYS A 176 -25.62 13.33 3.57
CA LYS A 176 -25.53 13.95 2.24
C LYS A 176 -24.99 12.98 1.19
N HIS A 177 -23.99 12.18 1.55
CA HIS A 177 -23.32 11.25 0.64
C HIS A 177 -23.84 9.80 0.71
N GLN A 178 -24.84 9.51 1.54
CA GLN A 178 -25.38 8.17 1.78
C GLN A 178 -24.31 7.15 2.22
N ILE A 179 -23.50 7.55 3.21
CA ILE A 179 -22.34 6.82 3.74
C ILE A 179 -22.67 6.29 5.14
N ASP A 180 -22.22 5.07 5.46
CA ASP A 180 -22.35 4.53 6.82
C ASP A 180 -21.45 5.33 7.78
N PHE A 181 -21.97 5.74 8.93
CA PHE A 181 -21.25 6.55 9.90
C PHE A 181 -21.36 5.95 11.29
N LYS A 182 -20.21 5.60 11.87
CA LYS A 182 -20.11 4.98 13.19
C LYS A 182 -19.19 5.78 14.09
N VAL A 183 -19.64 5.96 15.33
CA VAL A 183 -18.90 6.68 16.38
C VAL A 183 -18.43 5.68 17.43
N TYR A 184 -17.19 5.85 17.87
CA TYR A 184 -16.53 5.00 18.87
C TYR A 184 -15.95 5.90 19.97
N ASN A 185 -16.21 5.55 21.22
CA ASN A 185 -15.67 6.29 22.36
C ASN A 185 -14.63 5.43 23.09
N VAL A 186 -13.35 5.77 22.89
CA VAL A 186 -12.24 5.00 23.47
C VAL A 186 -12.10 5.21 24.99
N SER A 187 -12.76 6.22 25.56
CA SER A 187 -12.79 6.42 27.02
C SER A 187 -13.81 5.52 27.71
N GLU A 188 -14.89 5.17 27.03
CA GLU A 188 -16.03 4.46 27.61
C GLU A 188 -16.01 2.95 27.29
N SER A 189 -15.32 2.55 26.22
CA SER A 189 -15.31 1.17 25.73
C SER A 189 -13.90 0.64 25.49
N GLU A 190 -13.55 -0.42 26.22
CA GLU A 190 -12.32 -1.21 26.00
C GLU A 190 -12.29 -1.88 24.62
N GLU A 191 -13.46 -2.20 24.06
CA GLU A 191 -13.57 -2.76 22.71
C GLU A 191 -13.24 -1.71 21.64
N ASP A 192 -13.73 -0.49 21.83
CA ASP A 192 -13.46 0.65 20.94
C ASP A 192 -11.98 1.04 20.99
N LEU A 193 -11.38 1.01 22.18
CA LEU A 193 -9.94 1.24 22.35
C LEU A 193 -9.11 0.18 21.61
N LYS A 194 -9.47 -1.11 21.72
CA LYS A 194 -8.79 -2.19 20.98
C LYS A 194 -8.96 -2.05 19.48
N LEU A 195 -10.15 -1.66 19.01
CA LEU A 195 -10.40 -1.42 17.58
C LEU A 195 -9.55 -0.24 17.07
N TYR A 196 -9.50 0.85 17.84
CA TYR A 196 -8.67 2.02 17.54
C TYR A 196 -7.19 1.65 17.40
N GLN A 197 -6.64 0.89 18.36
CA GLN A 197 -5.24 0.43 18.33
C GLN A 197 -4.94 -0.43 17.10
N LYS A 198 -5.84 -1.35 16.75
CA LYS A 198 -5.70 -2.19 15.54
C LYS A 198 -5.71 -1.37 14.27
N LEU A 199 -6.58 -0.36 14.19
CA LEU A 199 -6.59 0.57 13.06
C LEU A 199 -5.28 1.36 13.01
N GLN A 200 -4.80 1.91 14.13
CA GLN A 200 -3.51 2.60 14.16
C GLN A 200 -2.36 1.73 13.65
N GLU A 201 -2.31 0.47 14.07
CA GLU A 201 -1.32 -0.50 13.57
C GLU A 201 -1.46 -0.72 12.06
N PHE A 202 -2.68 -0.95 11.58
CA PHE A 202 -2.98 -1.16 10.16
C PHE A 202 -2.57 0.04 9.29
N TYR A 203 -2.81 1.27 9.74
CA TYR A 203 -2.43 2.50 9.05
C TYR A 203 -0.98 2.96 9.33
N GLY A 204 -0.22 2.23 10.14
CA GLY A 204 1.16 2.58 10.51
C GLY A 204 1.28 3.88 11.31
N ILE A 205 0.29 4.21 12.13
CA ILE A 205 0.22 5.45 12.91
C ILE A 205 0.96 5.25 14.23
N SER A 206 2.05 6.02 14.45
CA SER A 206 2.86 5.97 15.67
C SER A 206 2.44 6.96 16.76
N PHE A 207 1.46 7.82 16.49
CA PHE A 207 1.02 8.89 17.40
C PHE A 207 -0.48 8.79 17.72
N SER A 208 -0.86 9.30 18.89
CA SER A 208 -2.26 9.30 19.35
C SER A 208 -2.82 10.72 19.34
N GLY A 209 -4.04 10.87 18.83
CA GLY A 209 -4.70 12.17 18.71
C GLY A 209 -6.20 12.01 18.50
N PHE A 210 -6.99 12.88 19.14
CA PHE A 210 -8.45 12.93 19.03
C PHE A 210 -8.89 14.36 18.73
N PRO A 211 -9.94 14.57 17.93
CA PRO A 211 -10.73 13.57 17.19
C PRO A 211 -9.96 12.90 16.04
N MET A 212 -10.30 11.65 15.71
CA MET A 212 -9.74 10.92 14.57
C MET A 212 -10.83 10.26 13.73
N VAL A 213 -10.68 10.29 12.40
CA VAL A 213 -11.59 9.66 11.44
C VAL A 213 -10.81 8.72 10.55
N PHE A 214 -11.29 7.49 10.41
CA PHE A 214 -10.82 6.53 9.40
C PHE A 214 -11.86 6.41 8.27
N LEU A 215 -11.40 6.53 7.02
CA LEU A 215 -12.23 6.35 5.83
C LEU A 215 -11.36 5.84 4.68
N GLY A 216 -11.71 4.68 4.14
CA GLY A 216 -10.95 4.08 3.04
C GLY A 216 -9.54 3.69 3.43
N ASP A 217 -8.58 4.06 2.59
CA ASP A 217 -7.14 3.89 2.78
C ASP A 217 -6.48 5.05 3.56
N THR A 218 -7.26 5.98 4.15
CA THR A 218 -6.72 7.15 4.83
C THR A 218 -7.35 7.41 6.20
N TYR A 219 -6.68 8.24 6.98
CA TYR A 219 -7.17 8.79 8.23
C TYR A 219 -7.04 10.31 8.28
N LEU A 220 -7.86 10.97 9.10
CA LEU A 220 -7.84 12.41 9.36
C LEU A 220 -7.82 12.63 10.88
N ILE A 221 -7.05 13.61 11.34
CA ILE A 221 -6.85 13.88 12.77
C ILE A 221 -7.01 15.37 13.04
N GLY A 222 -7.76 15.70 14.09
CA GLY A 222 -8.04 17.07 14.51
C GLY A 222 -9.19 17.71 13.74
N ASP A 223 -9.98 18.55 14.43
CA ASP A 223 -11.24 19.11 13.91
C ASP A 223 -11.07 19.84 12.58
N GLN A 224 -10.10 20.77 12.49
CA GLN A 224 -9.87 21.57 11.28
C GLN A 224 -9.51 20.69 10.06
N SER A 225 -8.56 19.77 10.23
CA SER A 225 -8.13 18.87 9.15
C SER A 225 -9.28 17.99 8.67
N ILE A 226 -10.11 17.49 9.58
CA ILE A 226 -11.28 16.68 9.25
C ILE A 226 -12.27 17.50 8.41
N ARG A 227 -12.61 18.73 8.83
CA ARG A 227 -13.56 19.59 8.12
C ARG A 227 -13.10 19.96 6.71
N GLU A 228 -11.83 20.28 6.53
CA GLU A 228 -11.28 20.73 5.25
C GLU A 228 -11.13 19.61 4.20
N ASN A 229 -11.01 18.36 4.66
CA ASN A 229 -10.59 17.25 3.80
C ASN A 229 -11.62 16.14 3.65
N ILE A 230 -12.56 15.94 4.58
CA ILE A 230 -13.44 14.76 4.57
C ILE A 230 -14.25 14.63 3.27
N GLU A 231 -14.81 15.72 2.74
CA GLU A 231 -15.58 15.68 1.48
C GLU A 231 -14.69 15.30 0.28
N LYS A 232 -13.44 15.79 0.23
CA LYS A 232 -12.51 15.45 -0.85
C LYS A 232 -12.18 13.96 -0.84
N VAL A 233 -11.96 13.39 0.35
CA VAL A 233 -11.68 11.97 0.50
C VAL A 233 -12.91 11.14 0.10
N ILE A 234 -14.12 11.55 0.49
CA ILE A 234 -15.37 10.90 0.08
C ILE A 234 -15.52 10.89 -1.45
N LEU A 235 -15.33 12.04 -2.10
CA LEU A 235 -15.46 12.15 -3.56
C LEU A 235 -14.43 11.27 -4.30
N ARG A 236 -13.19 11.21 -3.79
CA ARG A 236 -12.17 10.26 -4.29
C ARG A 236 -12.66 8.82 -4.13
N CYS A 237 -13.16 8.46 -2.95
CA CYS A 237 -13.62 7.12 -2.64
C CYS A 237 -14.85 6.68 -3.45
N GLN A 238 -15.76 7.60 -3.78
CA GLN A 238 -16.89 7.33 -4.68
C GLN A 238 -16.44 7.05 -6.12
N LYS A 239 -15.31 7.64 -6.53
CA LYS A 239 -14.76 7.46 -7.88
C LYS A 239 -13.86 6.23 -8.02
N GLU A 240 -13.02 5.98 -7.02
CA GLU A 240 -11.94 4.98 -7.06
C GLU A 240 -12.29 3.69 -6.29
N GLY A 241 -13.33 3.73 -5.44
CA GLY A 241 -13.70 2.65 -4.53
C GLY A 241 -12.77 2.57 -3.33
N CYS A 242 -13.31 2.68 -2.12
CA CYS A 242 -12.54 2.64 -0.88
C CYS A 242 -13.11 1.59 0.08
N PRO A 243 -12.33 0.58 0.50
CA PRO A 243 -12.79 -0.41 1.48
C PRO A 243 -13.18 0.24 2.80
N CYS A 244 -14.16 -0.36 3.47
CA CYS A 244 -14.50 0.02 4.83
C CYS A 244 -13.39 -0.46 5.78
N PRO A 245 -12.71 0.44 6.53
CA PRO A 245 -11.52 0.09 7.32
C PRO A 245 -11.73 -1.08 8.30
N VAL A 246 -12.92 -1.14 8.91
CA VAL A 246 -13.22 -2.17 9.92
C VAL A 246 -13.56 -3.51 9.28
N ASP A 247 -14.15 -3.53 8.09
CA ASP A 247 -14.46 -4.77 7.39
C ASP A 247 -13.20 -5.41 6.81
N GLU A 248 -12.24 -4.59 6.38
CA GLU A 248 -10.91 -5.05 5.96
C GLU A 248 -10.18 -5.76 7.10
N ILE A 249 -10.16 -5.16 8.30
CA ILE A 249 -9.62 -5.79 9.51
C ILE A 249 -10.38 -7.09 9.86
N LYS A 250 -11.71 -7.10 9.78
CA LYS A 250 -12.50 -8.31 10.07
C LYS A 250 -12.25 -9.43 9.07
N GLN A 251 -12.02 -9.12 7.80
CA GLN A 251 -11.69 -10.10 6.77
C GLN A 251 -10.28 -10.66 6.98
N THR A 252 -9.29 -9.82 7.31
CA THR A 252 -7.96 -10.27 7.72
C THR A 252 -8.02 -11.15 8.97
N LEU A 253 -8.86 -10.81 9.95
CA LEU A 253 -9.08 -11.61 11.17
C LEU A 253 -9.78 -12.95 10.92
N LYS A 254 -10.61 -13.08 9.87
CA LYS A 254 -11.21 -14.36 9.47
C LYS A 254 -10.21 -15.32 8.80
N GLN A 255 -9.15 -14.77 8.20
CA GLN A 255 -8.07 -15.54 7.57
C GLN A 255 -7.00 -15.96 8.58
N ILE A 256 -6.95 -15.34 9.75
CA ILE A 256 -6.10 -15.77 10.86
C ILE A 256 -6.81 -16.94 11.55
N PRO A 257 -6.19 -18.14 11.66
CA PRO A 257 -6.78 -19.24 12.40
C PRO A 257 -7.13 -18.78 13.82
N LYS A 258 -8.35 -19.11 14.30
CA LYS A 258 -8.79 -18.80 15.67
C LYS A 258 -7.66 -19.20 16.63
N PRO A 259 -7.21 -18.30 17.53
CA PRO A 259 -6.15 -18.65 18.45
C PRO A 259 -6.61 -19.83 19.30
N SER A 260 -5.94 -20.97 19.15
CA SER A 260 -6.00 -22.05 20.13
C SER A 260 -5.65 -21.45 21.48
N THR A 261 -6.44 -21.75 22.51
CA THR A 261 -6.20 -21.37 23.92
C THR A 261 -4.70 -21.34 24.24
N PHE A 262 -4.16 -20.13 24.34
CA PHE A 262 -2.77 -19.91 24.71
C PHE A 262 -2.67 -20.19 26.20
N ILE A 263 -2.23 -21.40 26.55
CA ILE A 263 -1.66 -21.66 27.88
C ILE A 263 -0.24 -21.08 27.81
N PRO A 264 0.14 -20.11 28.66
CA PRO A 264 1.48 -19.53 28.61
C PRO A 264 2.53 -20.62 28.89
N GLU A 265 3.26 -21.06 27.86
CA GLU A 265 4.49 -21.83 28.03
C GLU A 265 5.65 -20.91 28.46
N GLU A 266 6.49 -21.45 29.34
CA GLU A 266 7.58 -20.79 30.06
C GLU A 266 8.58 -19.98 29.21
N LYS A 267 9.06 -18.88 29.81
CA LYS A 267 10.13 -18.00 29.35
C LYS A 267 11.36 -18.79 28.87
N LYS A 268 11.66 -18.76 27.56
CA LYS A 268 12.94 -19.24 27.03
C LYS A 268 14.01 -18.15 27.06
N GLU A 269 15.09 -18.41 27.78
CA GLU A 269 16.31 -17.60 27.78
C GLU A 269 17.08 -17.79 26.46
N PHE A 270 17.36 -16.71 25.74
CA PHE A 270 18.20 -16.75 24.54
C PHE A 270 19.66 -16.52 24.91
N LYS A 271 20.52 -17.48 24.55
CA LYS A 271 21.98 -17.39 24.70
C LYS A 271 22.58 -16.95 23.37
N ILE A 272 23.29 -15.82 23.37
CA ILE A 272 24.02 -15.35 22.19
C ILE A 272 25.52 -15.36 22.52
N SER A 273 26.32 -15.96 21.64
CA SER A 273 27.78 -16.01 21.77
C SER A 273 28.39 -14.85 21.00
N PHE A 274 29.06 -13.93 21.70
CA PHE A 274 29.80 -12.83 21.09
C PHE A 274 31.22 -12.78 21.65
N PHE A 275 32.21 -12.83 20.76
CA PHE A 275 33.64 -12.76 21.13
C PHE A 275 34.09 -13.75 22.22
N GLY A 276 33.57 -14.99 22.16
CA GLY A 276 33.98 -16.06 23.08
C GLY A 276 33.55 -15.86 24.54
N LYS A 277 32.68 -14.89 24.83
CA LYS A 277 32.03 -14.73 26.14
C LYS A 277 30.53 -14.97 26.02
N GLU A 278 30.01 -15.77 26.94
CA GLU A 278 28.57 -16.04 27.07
C GLU A 278 27.89 -14.84 27.74
N ILE A 279 27.01 -14.15 27.01
CA ILE A 279 26.19 -13.08 27.57
C ILE A 279 24.75 -13.60 27.71
N LYS A 280 24.27 -13.69 28.95
CA LYS A 280 22.89 -14.07 29.28
C LYS A 280 22.00 -12.83 29.11
N ILE A 281 21.07 -12.85 28.15
CA ILE A 281 20.19 -11.72 27.87
C ILE A 281 18.80 -12.02 28.40
N SER A 282 18.42 -11.30 29.46
CA SER A 282 17.06 -11.25 30.00
C SER A 282 16.25 -10.18 29.24
N SER A 283 14.92 -10.33 29.12
CA SER A 283 14.09 -9.45 28.28
C SER A 283 14.15 -7.97 28.68
N GLN A 284 14.52 -7.64 29.92
CA GLN A 284 14.76 -6.25 30.33
C GLN A 284 16.11 -5.68 29.84
N SER A 285 17.15 -6.52 29.70
CA SER A 285 18.43 -6.07 29.14
C SER A 285 18.33 -5.78 27.64
N SER A 286 17.43 -6.46 26.91
CA SER A 286 17.19 -6.21 25.48
C SER A 286 16.76 -4.77 25.20
N LEU A 287 15.86 -4.20 26.02
CA LEU A 287 15.39 -2.82 25.86
C LEU A 287 16.47 -1.77 26.11
N PHE A 288 17.35 -2.00 27.08
CA PHE A 288 18.44 -1.07 27.37
C PHE A 288 19.49 -1.06 26.24
N PHE A 289 19.86 -2.23 25.73
CA PHE A 289 20.77 -2.34 24.58
C PHE A 289 20.15 -1.77 23.30
N LEU A 290 18.85 -2.02 23.07
CA LEU A 290 18.11 -1.46 21.93
C LEU A 290 18.05 0.08 22.02
N GLY A 291 17.82 0.64 23.21
CA GLY A 291 17.81 2.07 23.45
C GLY A 291 19.16 2.73 23.17
N ILE A 292 20.27 2.07 23.52
CA ILE A 292 21.62 2.54 23.19
C ILE A 292 21.84 2.54 21.67
N ILE A 293 21.43 1.49 20.97
CA ILE A 293 21.61 1.38 19.51
C ILE A 293 20.80 2.46 18.79
N LEU A 294 19.53 2.66 19.18
CA LEU A 294 18.67 3.69 18.59
C LEU A 294 19.16 5.10 18.90
N GLY A 295 19.59 5.37 20.14
CA GLY A 295 20.18 6.66 20.51
C GLY A 295 21.48 6.98 19.76
N LEU A 296 22.32 5.97 19.50
CA LEU A 296 23.52 6.12 18.66
C LEU A 296 23.16 6.36 17.19
N ALA A 297 22.14 5.69 16.67
CA ALA A 297 21.68 5.88 15.30
C ALA A 297 21.15 7.32 15.07
N ASP A 298 20.34 7.84 15.98
CA ASP A 298 19.83 9.22 15.94
C ASP A 298 20.94 10.26 16.14
N GLY A 299 21.98 9.92 16.93
CA GLY A 299 23.17 10.74 17.10
C GLY A 299 23.99 10.95 15.81
N ILE A 300 23.89 10.04 14.84
CA ILE A 300 24.57 10.11 13.53
C ILE A 300 23.65 10.77 12.47
N ASN A 301 22.68 11.59 12.89
CA ASN A 301 21.91 12.41 11.95
C ASN A 301 22.75 13.63 11.48
N PRO A 302 22.89 13.89 10.17
CA PRO A 302 23.66 15.03 9.64
C PRO A 302 23.20 16.40 10.17
N CYS A 303 21.92 16.53 10.57
CA CYS A 303 21.38 17.74 11.20
C CYS A 303 21.93 17.93 12.63
N MET A 304 21.86 16.88 13.47
CA MET A 304 22.38 16.89 14.84
C MET A 304 23.90 17.12 14.87
N PHE A 305 24.63 16.51 13.93
CA PHE A 305 26.08 16.70 13.81
C PHE A 305 26.45 18.17 13.52
N SER A 306 25.67 18.85 12.67
CA SER A 306 25.89 20.27 12.36
C SER A 306 25.69 21.15 13.60
N VAL A 307 24.63 20.91 14.38
CA VAL A 307 24.36 21.62 15.64
C VAL A 307 25.49 21.41 16.65
N LEU A 308 25.97 20.17 16.77
CA LEU A 308 27.10 19.84 17.65
C LEU A 308 28.37 20.60 17.25
N LEU A 309 28.70 20.65 15.95
CA LEU A 309 29.86 21.40 15.46
C LEU A 309 29.76 22.90 15.77
N PHE A 310 28.57 23.51 15.60
CA PHE A 310 28.35 24.90 15.98
C PHE A 310 28.53 25.13 17.48
N LEU A 311 27.97 24.24 18.31
CA LEU A 311 28.12 24.32 19.76
C LEU A 311 29.60 24.19 20.17
N LEU A 312 30.34 23.22 19.62
CA LEU A 312 31.75 23.05 19.91
C LEU A 312 32.58 24.27 19.50
N THR A 313 32.32 24.83 18.32
CA THR A 313 32.98 26.06 17.86
C THR A 313 32.73 27.22 18.81
N TYR A 314 31.49 27.37 19.28
CA TYR A 314 31.12 28.41 20.25
C TYR A 314 31.80 28.20 21.62
N LEU A 315 31.84 26.96 22.11
CA LEU A 315 32.49 26.62 23.39
C LEU A 315 34.01 26.88 23.34
N LEU A 316 34.65 26.62 22.20
CA LEU A 316 36.07 26.92 21.98
C LEU A 316 36.33 28.44 21.95
N ALA A 317 35.41 29.23 21.40
CA ALA A 317 35.53 30.69 21.36
C ALA A 317 35.37 31.38 22.73
N ILE A 318 34.66 30.76 23.67
CA ILE A 318 34.37 31.32 25.00
C ILE A 318 35.62 31.45 25.90
N GLY A 319 36.67 30.66 25.67
CA GLY A 319 37.95 30.75 26.38
C GLY A 319 37.93 30.43 27.88
N SER A 320 36.77 30.08 28.46
CA SER A 320 36.59 29.83 29.89
C SER A 320 35.91 28.49 30.15
N LYS A 321 36.63 27.56 30.79
CA LYS A 321 36.17 26.19 31.11
C LYS A 321 34.85 26.17 31.89
N ASN A 322 34.71 27.04 32.88
CA ASN A 322 33.50 27.08 33.73
C ASN A 322 32.27 27.61 32.96
N ARG A 323 32.46 28.56 32.04
CA ARG A 323 31.37 29.05 31.19
C ARG A 323 30.98 28.00 30.16
N ALA A 324 31.95 27.30 29.58
CA ALA A 324 31.70 26.24 28.62
C ALA A 324 30.83 25.12 29.21
N ILE A 325 31.13 24.66 30.44
CA ILE A 325 30.33 23.64 31.12
C ILE A 325 28.89 24.12 31.38
N LYS A 326 28.70 25.36 31.84
CA LYS A 326 27.36 25.92 32.08
C LYS A 326 26.53 25.99 30.81
N VAL A 327 27.12 26.46 29.71
CA VAL A 327 26.45 26.52 28.40
C VAL A 327 26.08 25.12 27.92
N GLY A 328 27.00 24.16 28.03
CA GLY A 328 26.73 22.77 27.68
C GLY A 328 25.58 22.16 28.47
N LEU A 329 25.55 22.36 29.79
CA LEU A 329 24.47 21.86 30.65
C LEU A 329 23.10 22.48 30.29
N VAL A 330 23.06 23.79 30.04
CA VAL A 330 21.81 24.46 29.64
C VAL A 330 21.33 23.96 28.28
N PHE A 331 22.24 23.76 27.33
CA PHE A 331 21.92 23.20 26.02
C PHE A 331 21.35 21.79 26.13
N THR A 332 22.03 20.87 26.84
CA THR A 332 21.56 19.49 27.04
C THR A 332 20.22 19.44 27.76
N PHE A 333 20.04 20.28 28.79
CA PHE A 333 18.75 20.36 29.50
C PHE A 333 17.62 20.85 28.59
N GLY A 334 17.87 21.86 27.75
CA GLY A 334 16.90 22.34 26.78
C GLY A 334 16.48 21.26 25.78
N VAL A 335 17.45 20.52 25.23
CA VAL A 335 17.19 19.38 24.34
C VAL A 335 16.34 18.33 25.06
N PHE A 336 16.71 17.95 26.29
CA PHE A 336 15.94 17.00 27.09
C PHE A 336 14.48 17.42 27.30
N VAL A 337 14.24 18.69 27.63
CA VAL A 337 12.88 19.22 27.82
C VAL A 337 12.08 19.15 26.52
N VAL A 338 12.68 19.48 25.38
CA VAL A 338 12.00 19.40 24.08
C VAL A 338 11.64 17.94 23.75
N TYR A 339 12.58 17.00 23.90
CA TYR A 339 12.33 15.56 23.68
C TYR A 339 11.32 14.95 24.66
N PHE A 340 11.09 15.58 25.81
CA PHE A 340 10.09 15.10 26.77
C PHE A 340 8.70 15.68 26.48
N LEU A 341 8.62 16.86 25.85
CA LEU A 341 7.37 17.55 25.51
C LEU A 341 6.81 17.18 24.13
N PHE A 342 7.65 16.68 23.23
CA PHE A 342 7.33 16.24 21.87
C PHE A 342 7.80 14.79 21.69
#